data_AF-A0A4Q5RKX6-F1
#
_entry.id   AF-A0A4Q5RKX6-F1
#
_cell.length_a   1.000
_cell.length_b   1.000
_cell.length_c   1.000
_cell.angle_alpha   90.00
_cell.angle_beta   90.00
_cell.angle_gamma   90.00
#
_symmetry.space_group_name_H-M   'P 1'
#
loop_
_entity.id
_entity.type
_entity.pdbx_description
1 polymer ?
#
loop_
_entity_poly.entity_id
_entity_poly.type
_entity_poly.pdbx_seq_one_letter_code
_entity_poly.pdbx_strand_id
1 'polypeptide(L)' 'MSLTPQWLDELRSRVTLSTLIGRTVKVTRAGREYKACCP' A
#
# COMPACT_ATOMS: atom_id res chain seq x y z
N MET A 1 15.47 0.04 -19.12
CA MET A 1 14.03 0.14 -19.41
C MET A 1 13.34 0.71 -18.18
N SER A 2 12.98 1.98 -18.21
CA SER A 2 12.23 2.64 -17.14
C SER A 2 10.75 2.64 -17.49
N LEU A 3 9.92 2.29 -16.53
CA LEU A 3 8.48 2.47 -16.62
C LEU A 3 8.18 3.97 -16.65
N THR A 4 7.15 4.38 -17.39
CA THR A 4 6.80 5.79 -17.47
C THR A 4 6.24 6.28 -16.13
N PRO A 5 6.45 7.56 -15.76
CA PRO A 5 5.90 8.11 -14.53
C PRO A 5 4.37 8.05 -14.49
N GLN A 6 3.70 8.22 -15.63
CA GLN A 6 2.25 8.05 -15.74
C GLN A 6 1.80 6.64 -15.33
N TRP A 7 2.50 5.61 -15.81
CA TRP A 7 2.17 4.23 -15.47
C TRP A 7 2.36 3.92 -13.98
N LEU A 8 3.37 4.52 -13.35
CA LEU A 8 3.59 4.39 -11.90
C LEU A 8 2.47 5.06 -11.09
N ASP A 9 1.94 6.18 -11.57
CA ASP A 9 0.83 6.87 -10.92
C ASP A 9 -0.47 6.06 -11.02
N GLU A 10 -0.75 5.52 -12.20
CA GLU A 10 -1.89 4.62 -12.39
C GLU A 10 -1.84 3.40 -11.47
N LEU A 11 -0.66 2.81 -11.27
CA LEU A 11 -0.50 1.71 -10.31
C LEU A 11 -0.77 2.16 -8.87
N ARG A 12 -0.24 3.33 -8.47
CA ARG A 12 -0.43 3.85 -7.11
C ARG A 12 -1.89 4.15 -6.82
N SER A 13 -2.64 4.61 -7.82
CA SER A 13 -4.09 4.84 -7.71
C SER A 13 -4.88 3.55 -7.55
N ARG A 14 -4.47 2.47 -8.20
CA ARG A 14 -5.20 1.18 -8.21
C ARG A 14 -4.88 0.28 -7.02
N VAL A 15 -3.76 0.49 -6.33
CA VAL A 15 -3.28 -0.42 -5.28
C VAL A 15 -3.35 0.21 -3.91
N THR A 16 -4.00 -0.48 -2.98
CA THR A 16 -4.08 -0.05 -1.58
C THR A 16 -2.83 -0.48 -0.80
N LEU A 17 -2.14 0.49 -0.18
CA LEU A 17 -0.93 0.25 0.61
C LEU A 17 -1.17 -0.71 1.79
N SER A 18 -2.30 -0.63 2.47
CA SER A 18 -2.61 -1.51 3.61
C SER A 18 -2.69 -2.99 3.19
N THR A 19 -3.18 -3.28 1.99
CA THR A 19 -3.22 -4.64 1.42
C THR A 19 -1.81 -5.16 1.10
N LEU A 20 -0.94 -4.31 0.55
CA LEU A 20 0.45 -4.68 0.26
C LEU A 20 1.24 -4.94 1.55
N ILE A 21 1.16 -4.02 2.51
CA ILE A 21 1.89 -4.11 3.79
C ILE A 21 1.39 -5.30 4.62
N GLY A 22 0.09 -5.62 4.53
CA GLY A 22 -0.52 -6.78 5.17
C GLY A 22 0.08 -8.14 4.77
N ARG A 23 0.87 -8.20 3.69
CA ARG A 23 1.63 -9.41 3.31
C ARG A 23 2.85 -9.66 4.20
N THR A 24 3.38 -8.61 4.83
CA THR A 24 4.63 -8.67 5.62
C THR A 24 4.38 -8.48 7.11
N VAL A 25 3.52 -7.53 7.50
CA VAL A 25 3.20 -7.25 8.91
C VAL A 25 1.69 -7.34 9.14
N LYS A 26 1.30 -7.70 10.36
CA LYS A 26 -0.12 -7.80 10.73
C LYS A 26 -0.73 -6.40 10.81
N VAL A 27 -1.49 -6.04 9.78
CA VAL A 27 -2.27 -4.79 9.71
C VAL A 27 -3.62 -5.00 10.39
N THR A 28 -4.02 -4.04 11.23
CA THR A 28 -5.32 -4.02 11.91
C THR A 28 -6.05 -2.72 11.61
N ARG A 29 -7.38 -2.76 11.54
CA ARG A 29 -8.20 -1.56 11.31
C ARG A 29 -8.31 -0.74 12.61
N ALA A 30 -8.14 0.57 12.51
CA ALA A 30 -8.25 1.54 13.60
C ALA A 30 -9.22 2.67 13.19
N GLY A 31 -10.52 2.38 13.24
CA GLY A 31 -11.56 3.30 12.77
C GLY A 31 -11.52 3.49 11.25
N ARG A 32 -11.18 4.72 10.82
CA ARG A 32 -11.04 5.09 9.40
C ARG A 32 -9.65 4.82 8.83
N GLU A 33 -8.69 4.43 9.68
CA GLU A 33 -7.30 4.18 9.29
C GLU A 33 -6.88 2.73 9.56
N TYR A 34 -5.63 2.41 9.18
CA TYR A 34 -4.99 1.11 9.42
C TYR A 34 -3.73 1.31 10.26
N LYS A 35 -3.49 0.40 11.22
CA LYS A 35 -2.30 0.41 12.07
C LYS A 35 -1.58 -0.94 12.02
N ALA A 36 -0.26 -0.89 12.10
CA ALA A 36 0.61 -2.06 12.21
C ALA A 36 1.84 -1.69 13.05
N CYS A 37 2.56 -2.69 13.54
CA CYS A 37 3.91 -2.46 14.07
C CYS A 37 4.84 -2.07 12.92
N CYS A 38 5.77 -1.15 13.18
CA CYS A 38 6.89 -0.87 12.29
C CYS A 38 7.59 -2.21 11.96
N PRO A 39 7.74 -2.58 10.68
CA PRO A 39 8.60 -3.70 10.31
C PRO A 39 10.05 -3.45 10.72
#